data_AF-A0A512BQU0-F1
#
_entry.id   AF-A0A512BQU0-F1
#
_cell.length_a   1.000
_cell.length_b   1.000
_cell.length_c   1.000
_cell.angle_alpha   90.00
_cell.angle_beta   90.00
_cell.angle_gamma   90.00
#
_symmetry.space_group_name_H-M   'P 1'
#
loop_
_entity.id
_entity.type
_entity.pdbx_description
1 polymer ?
#
loop_
_entity_poly.entity_id
_entity_poly.type
_entity_poly.pdbx_seq_one_letter_code
_entity_poly.pdbx_strand_id
1 'polypeptide(L)'
;MSQIAWRQDSVAGVPLNRYVGYVGPVEVGSVQYDGSNRFWVWASPLQEDAWGYGPTEGAAKTAMELWLRSWLDNFRPFLKPET
;
A
#
# COMPACT_ATOMS: atom_id res chain seq x y z
N MET A 1 -3.89 -5.17 14.43
CA MET A 1 -3.57 -3.76 14.12
C MET A 1 -2.63 -3.74 12.92
N SER A 2 -2.88 -2.85 11.96
CA SER A 2 -2.01 -2.67 10.79
C SER A 2 -0.61 -2.23 11.22
N GLN A 3 0.43 -2.76 10.56
CA GLN A 3 1.81 -2.34 10.76
C GLN A 3 2.20 -1.19 9.79
N ILE A 4 1.30 -0.82 8.88
CA ILE A 4 1.55 0.20 7.86
C ILE A 4 1.19 1.57 8.45
N ALA A 5 2.18 2.45 8.53
CA ALA A 5 1.98 3.86 8.84
C ALA A 5 1.63 4.61 7.56
N TRP A 6 0.38 5.05 7.44
CA TRP A 6 -0.09 5.85 6.31
C TRP A 6 0.18 7.34 6.55
N ARG A 7 0.80 8.00 5.58
CA ARG A 7 1.06 9.44 5.57
C ARG A 7 0.36 10.07 4.37
N GLN A 8 -0.36 11.16 4.59
CA GLN A 8 -0.97 11.89 3.48
C GLN A 8 0.12 12.59 2.67
N ASP A 9 0.06 12.43 1.36
CA ASP A 9 0.98 13.06 0.43
C ASP A 9 0.59 14.53 0.22
N SER A 10 1.56 15.37 -0.14
CA SER A 10 1.33 16.78 -0.37
C SER A 10 2.28 17.36 -1.41
N VAL A 11 1.80 18.34 -2.18
CA VAL A 11 2.62 19.10 -3.12
C VAL A 11 2.55 20.57 -2.74
N ALA A 12 3.71 21.20 -2.51
CA ALA A 12 3.80 22.57 -2.04
C ALA A 12 2.93 22.88 -0.80
N GLY A 13 2.81 21.89 0.12
CA GLY A 13 2.00 22.01 1.34
C GLY A 13 0.49 21.79 1.15
N VAL A 14 0.03 21.53 -0.07
CA VAL A 14 -1.37 21.20 -0.36
C VAL A 14 -1.58 19.68 -0.23
N PRO A 15 -2.45 19.21 0.70
CA PRO A 15 -2.73 17.79 0.86
C PRO A 15 -3.40 17.21 -0.38
N LEU A 16 -2.93 16.05 -0.84
CA LEU A 16 -3.52 15.31 -1.94
C LEU A 16 -4.50 14.24 -1.43
N ASN A 17 -5.41 13.79 -2.30
CA ASN A 17 -6.17 12.56 -2.08
C ASN A 17 -5.29 11.33 -2.38
N ARG A 18 -4.11 11.29 -1.76
CA ARG A 18 -3.08 10.27 -1.92
C ARG A 18 -2.40 10.06 -0.57
N TYR A 19 -2.18 8.79 -0.23
CA TYR A 19 -1.50 8.38 0.98
C TYR A 19 -0.38 7.41 0.62
N VAL A 20 0.77 7.55 1.25
CA VAL A 20 1.90 6.65 1.12
C VAL A 20 2.03 5.83 2.40
N GLY A 21 2.11 4.52 2.26
CA GLY A 21 2.20 3.55 3.34
C GLY A 21 3.64 3.12 3.58
N TYR A 22 4.07 3.16 4.85
CA TYR A 22 5.42 2.80 5.27
C TYR A 22 5.43 1.69 6.33
N VAL A 23 6.38 0.78 6.24
CA VAL A 23 6.78 -0.13 7.33
C VAL A 23 8.21 0.20 7.72
N GLY A 24 8.40 0.86 8.87
CA GLY A 24 9.68 1.46 9.22
C GLY A 24 10.11 2.51 8.17
N PRO A 25 11.33 2.44 7.62
CA PRO A 25 11.79 3.35 6.56
C PRO A 25 11.37 2.91 5.15
N VAL A 26 10.71 1.76 4.99
CA VAL A 26 10.40 1.18 3.68
C VAL A 26 9.02 1.62 3.22
N GLU A 27 8.93 2.23 2.04
CA GLU A 27 7.66 2.44 1.34
C GLU A 27 7.14 1.09 0.84
N VAL A 28 5.92 0.73 1.23
CA VAL A 28 5.29 -0.54 0.83
C VAL A 28 4.20 -0.36 -0.20
N GLY A 29 3.62 0.84 -0.31
CA GLY A 29 2.65 1.16 -1.34
C GLY A 29 2.01 2.53 -1.16
N SER A 30 1.14 2.87 -2.10
CA SER A 30 0.37 4.12 -2.09
C SER A 30 -1.10 3.84 -2.36
N VAL A 31 -1.97 4.71 -1.88
CA VAL A 31 -3.43 4.69 -2.09
C VAL A 31 -3.85 6.08 -2.55
N GLN A 32 -4.45 6.19 -3.73
CA GLN A 32 -4.82 7.44 -4.36
C GLN A 32 -6.25 7.40 -4.90
N TYR A 33 -6.99 8.49 -4.75
CA TYR A 33 -8.31 8.63 -5.35
C TYR A 33 -8.20 8.92 -6.85
N ASP A 34 -8.84 8.08 -7.66
CA ASP A 34 -9.09 8.32 -9.08
C ASP A 34 -10.45 9.01 -9.22
N GLY A 35 -10.42 10.32 -9.48
CA GLY A 35 -11.63 11.13 -9.64
C GLY A 35 -12.42 10.82 -10.91
N SER A 36 -11.78 10.29 -11.94
CA SER A 36 -12.43 9.94 -13.21
C SER A 36 -13.31 8.71 -13.03
N ASN A 37 -12.79 7.69 -12.35
CA ASN A 37 -13.51 6.44 -12.14
C ASN A 37 -14.19 6.32 -10.76
N ARG A 38 -14.01 7.32 -9.90
CA ARG A 38 -14.62 7.45 -8.56
C ARG A 38 -14.31 6.29 -7.61
N PHE A 39 -13.10 5.75 -7.68
CA PHE A 39 -12.60 4.74 -6.74
C PHE A 39 -11.21 5.10 -6.23
N TRP A 40 -10.76 4.36 -5.22
CA TRP A 40 -9.41 4.46 -4.70
C TRP A 40 -8.55 3.36 -5.30
N VAL A 41 -7.42 3.73 -5.91
CA VAL A 41 -6.43 2.82 -6.45
C VAL A 41 -5.33 2.64 -5.42
N TRP A 42 -4.84 1.42 -5.26
CA TRP A 42 -3.61 1.16 -4.55
C TRP A 42 -2.56 0.61 -5.51
N ALA A 43 -1.29 0.89 -5.23
CA ALA A 43 -0.16 0.32 -5.96
C ALA A 43 1.01 0.07 -4.99
N SER A 44 1.87 -0.89 -5.30
CA SER A 44 3.08 -1.17 -4.53
C SER A 44 4.34 -1.02 -5.40
N PRO A 45 5.40 -0.36 -4.91
CA PRO A 45 6.69 -0.33 -5.60
C PRO A 45 7.48 -1.64 -5.47
N LEU A 46 7.01 -2.61 -4.67
CA LEU A 46 7.73 -3.84 -4.36
C LEU A 46 7.66 -4.89 -5.48
N GLN A 47 6.73 -4.74 -6.43
CA GLN A 47 6.61 -5.60 -7.58
C GLN A 47 6.00 -4.79 -8.75
N GLU A 48 6.50 -5.03 -9.95
CA GLU A 48 5.91 -4.49 -11.17
C GLU A 48 4.43 -4.92 -11.30
N ASP A 49 3.60 -3.99 -11.78
CA ASP A 49 2.15 -4.16 -11.94
C ASP A 49 1.38 -4.63 -10.70
N ALA A 50 1.93 -4.43 -9.49
CA ALA A 50 1.21 -4.65 -8.26
C ALA A 50 0.27 -3.48 -7.96
N TRP A 51 -0.99 -3.63 -8.35
CA TRP A 51 -2.03 -2.65 -8.08
C TRP A 51 -3.40 -3.29 -7.92
N GLY A 52 -4.35 -2.48 -7.43
CA GLY A 52 -5.76 -2.84 -7.35
C GLY A 52 -6.60 -1.63 -6.95
N TYR A 53 -7.85 -1.85 -6.59
CA TYR A 53 -8.77 -0.76 -6.27
C TYR A 53 -9.74 -1.12 -5.15
N GLY A 54 -10.38 -0.09 -4.58
CA GLY A 54 -11.44 -0.21 -3.59
C GLY A 54 -12.42 0.96 -3.67
N PRO A 55 -13.69 0.77 -3.27
CA PRO A 55 -14.72 1.82 -3.34
C PRO A 55 -14.49 2.95 -2.33
N THR A 56 -13.65 2.74 -1.31
CA THR A 56 -13.29 3.73 -0.29
C THR A 56 -11.79 3.70 -0.01
N GLU A 57 -11.26 4.76 0.58
CA GLU A 57 -9.86 4.85 1.01
C GLU A 57 -9.48 3.65 1.90
N GLY A 58 -10.31 3.36 2.90
CA GLY A 58 -10.09 2.24 3.82
C GLY A 58 -10.14 0.88 3.14
N ALA A 59 -11.01 0.70 2.15
CA ALA A 59 -11.08 -0.54 1.38
C ALA A 59 -9.80 -0.74 0.55
N ALA A 60 -9.31 0.31 -0.14
CA ALA A 60 -8.07 0.23 -0.90
C ALA A 60 -6.85 -0.01 0.01
N LYS A 61 -6.75 0.67 1.16
CA LYS A 61 -5.70 0.43 2.17
C LYS A 61 -5.72 -1.02 2.68
N THR A 62 -6.90 -1.55 2.96
CA THR A 62 -7.08 -2.94 3.42
C THR A 62 -6.68 -3.93 2.33
N ALA A 63 -7.12 -3.72 1.09
CA ALA A 63 -6.79 -4.58 -0.04
C ALA A 63 -5.27 -4.61 -0.30
N MET A 64 -4.62 -3.45 -0.24
CA MET A 64 -3.17 -3.34 -0.36
C MET A 64 -2.45 -4.11 0.76
N GLU A 65 -2.88 -3.97 2.02
CA GLU A 65 -2.27 -4.69 3.14
C GLU A 65 -2.44 -6.21 3.02
N LEU A 66 -3.60 -6.68 2.54
CA LEU A 66 -3.83 -8.10 2.28
C LEU A 66 -2.91 -8.63 1.18
N TRP A 67 -2.79 -7.88 0.08
CA TRP A 67 -1.85 -8.21 -0.99
C TRP A 67 -0.41 -8.27 -0.45
N LEU A 68 0.03 -7.27 0.32
CA LEU A 68 1.39 -7.21 0.87
C LEU A 68 1.68 -8.41 1.76
N ARG A 69 0.75 -8.79 2.62
CA ARG A 69 0.88 -9.97 3.49
C ARG A 69 1.06 -11.24 2.66
N SER A 70 0.18 -11.45 1.67
CA SER A 70 0.28 -12.60 0.77
C SER A 70 1.56 -12.61 -0.05
N TRP A 71 2.05 -11.44 -0.47
CA TRP A 71 3.29 -11.31 -1.23
C TRP A 71 4.50 -11.65 -0.37
N LEU A 72 4.55 -11.15 0.87
CA LEU A 72 5.61 -11.45 1.84
C LEU A 72 5.66 -12.93 2.25
N ASP A 73 4.50 -13.61 2.27
CA ASP A 73 4.44 -15.04 2.59
C ASP A 73 5.26 -15.90 1.61
N ASN A 74 5.44 -15.46 0.35
CA ASN A 74 6.31 -16.12 -0.62
C ASN A 74 7.78 -16.14 -0.19
N PHE A 75 8.22 -15.15 0.60
CA PHE A 75 9.60 -15.04 1.07
C PHE A 75 9.85 -15.74 2.40
N ARG A 76 8.79 -16.19 3.07
CA ARG A 76 8.87 -16.82 4.39
C ARG A 76 9.85 -18.00 4.45
N PRO A 77 10.01 -18.86 3.42
CA PRO A 77 11.02 -19.92 3.44
C PRO A 77 12.46 -19.39 3.55
N PHE A 78 12.77 -18.25 2.93
CA PHE A 78 14.12 -17.65 2.96
C PHE A 78 14.44 -16.94 4.27
N LEU A 79 13.41 -16.52 5.02
CA LEU A 79 13.56 -15.74 6.25
C LEU A 79 13.55 -16.62 7.52
N LYS A 80 13.38 -17.94 7.38
CA LYS A 80 13.57 -18.86 8.50
C LYS A 80 15.07 -19.13 8.66
N PRO A 81 15.62 -19.07 9.88
CA PRO A 81 16.97 -19.55 10.13
C PRO A 81 17.07 -21.04 9.76
N GLU A 82 18.17 -21.45 9.13
CA GLU A 82 18.52 -22.86 9.02
C GLU A 82 18.62 -23.42 10.45
N THR A 83 17.73 -24.36 10.77
CA THR A 83 17.77 -25.15 12.01
C THR A 83 18.81 -26.23 11.93
#